data_AF-A0A437AMH2-F1
#
_entry.id   AF-A0A437AMH2-F1
#
_cell.length_a   1.000
_cell.length_b   1.000
_cell.length_c   1.000
_cell.angle_alpha   90.00
_cell.angle_beta   90.00
_cell.angle_gamma   90.00
#
_symmetry.space_group_name_H-M   'P 1'
#
loop_
_entity.id
_entity.type
_entity.pdbx_description
1 polymer ?
#
loop_
_entity_poly.entity_id
_entity_poly.type
_entity_poly.pdbx_seq_one_letter_code
_entity_poly.pdbx_strand_id
1 'polypeptide(L)'
;MKSFIIKLILVLTLLLIIAYILKRLLRQKLTKEEVKEYLKFCLDSLKTELKQTLVKTEYVGLNNLLIQYFNRKDLIKLYKVVDYLRAKYSIQINKDFTPPGLIMYYLIREIVKEQLNLDYSSGFKFDSDTFYKLHKIAPFVKKYCVIVKLNDNTYFTDILIGKYKFNLLRSVLTSFDKFINMTDYKLTSKNNIILPKYVINLFKYCDKKYNIDFSLVNTQSFIILQDGNEYQLNKMVVLEKSYWFSEYKLKNESEIRSFCTLFNQRNLYDYGFCSFLVLKRID
;
A
#
# COMPACT_ATOMS: atom_id res chain seq x y z
N MET A 1 -36.10 -8.49 -47.39
CA MET A 1 -36.50 -8.26 -45.98
C MET A 1 -35.73 -9.11 -44.97
N LYS A 2 -35.76 -10.46 -45.05
CA LYS A 2 -35.06 -11.35 -44.10
C LYS A 2 -33.54 -11.10 -43.99
N SER A 3 -32.84 -10.91 -45.11
CA SER A 3 -31.39 -10.61 -45.11
C SER A 3 -31.04 -9.27 -44.44
N PHE A 4 -31.90 -8.25 -44.58
CA PHE A 4 -31.73 -6.95 -43.93
C PHE A 4 -31.91 -7.07 -42.41
N ILE A 5 -32.92 -7.82 -41.96
CA ILE A 5 -33.17 -8.09 -40.54
C ILE A 5 -32.00 -8.85 -39.92
N ILE A 6 -31.46 -9.87 -40.60
CA ILE A 6 -30.29 -10.63 -40.12
C ILE A 6 -29.06 -9.73 -40.00
N LYS A 7 -28.79 -8.87 -40.99
CA LYS A 7 -27.68 -7.89 -40.93
C LYS A 7 -27.86 -6.90 -39.76
N LEU A 8 -29.07 -6.41 -39.54
CA LEU A 8 -29.38 -5.50 -38.44
C LEU A 8 -29.13 -6.16 -37.06
N ILE A 9 -29.57 -7.41 -36.89
CA ILE A 9 -29.34 -8.20 -35.67
C ILE A 9 -27.84 -8.41 -35.43
N LEU A 10 -27.07 -8.76 -36.46
CA LEU A 10 -25.61 -8.93 -36.35
C LEU A 10 -24.93 -7.62 -35.90
N VAL A 11 -25.32 -6.49 -36.49
CA VAL A 11 -24.76 -5.17 -36.11
C VAL A 11 -25.12 -4.80 -34.67
N LEU A 12 -26.37 -5.00 -34.25
CA LEU A 12 -26.80 -4.78 -32.86
C LEU A 12 -26.04 -5.65 -31.87
N THR A 13 -25.85 -6.93 -32.20
CA THR A 13 -25.12 -7.88 -31.34
C THR A 13 -23.65 -7.47 -31.21
N LEU A 14 -23.02 -7.05 -32.32
CA LEU A 14 -21.65 -6.55 -32.31
C LEU A 14 -21.52 -5.27 -31.45
N LEU A 15 -22.45 -4.32 -31.58
CA LEU A 15 -22.46 -3.11 -30.76
C LEU A 15 -22.62 -3.43 -29.26
N LEU A 16 -23.46 -4.40 -28.91
CA LEU A 16 -23.62 -4.85 -27.52
C LEU A 16 -22.34 -5.50 -26.97
N ILE A 17 -21.63 -6.30 -27.77
CA ILE A 17 -20.34 -6.90 -27.39
C ILE A 17 -19.30 -5.80 -27.17
N ILE A 18 -19.20 -4.83 -28.08
CA ILE A 18 -18.28 -3.69 -27.95
C ILE A 18 -18.61 -2.88 -26.70
N ALA A 19 -19.89 -2.56 -26.47
CA ALA A 19 -20.34 -1.83 -25.29
C ALA A 19 -20.04 -2.59 -23.99
N TYR A 20 -20.19 -3.91 -23.98
CA TYR A 20 -19.83 -4.76 -22.85
C TYR A 20 -18.32 -4.73 -22.57
N ILE A 21 -17.49 -4.87 -23.60
CA ILE A 21 -16.02 -4.80 -23.47
C ILE A 21 -15.60 -3.42 -22.96
N LEU A 22 -16.12 -2.34 -23.54
CA LEU A 22 -15.85 -0.97 -23.10
C LEU A 22 -16.28 -0.75 -21.65
N LYS A 23 -17.47 -1.21 -21.26
CA LYS A 23 -17.95 -1.13 -19.87
C LYS A 23 -17.03 -1.90 -18.91
N ARG A 24 -16.54 -3.07 -19.32
CA ARG A 24 -15.59 -3.86 -18.52
C ARG A 24 -14.24 -3.15 -18.37
N LEU A 25 -13.71 -2.59 -19.45
CA LEU A 25 -12.45 -1.83 -19.44
C LEU A 25 -12.56 -0.53 -18.62
N LEU A 26 -13.70 0.17 -18.70
CA LEU A 26 -13.95 1.38 -17.91
C LEU A 26 -14.09 1.07 -16.42
N ARG A 27 -14.77 -0.02 -16.06
CA ARG A 27 -14.89 -0.49 -14.66
C ARG A 27 -13.57 -0.95 -14.04
N GLN A 28 -12.55 -1.21 -14.86
CA GLN A 28 -11.22 -1.51 -14.36
C GLN A 28 -10.46 -0.26 -13.92
N LYS A 29 -10.90 0.96 -14.21
CA LYS A 29 -10.23 2.19 -13.77
C LYS A 29 -10.91 2.76 -12.53
N LEU A 30 -10.10 3.14 -11.54
CA LEU A 30 -10.64 3.86 -10.39
C LEU A 30 -11.07 5.28 -10.81
N THR A 31 -12.26 5.66 -10.40
CA THR A 31 -12.80 7.00 -10.55
C THR A 31 -11.98 7.99 -9.72
N LYS A 32 -12.10 9.29 -10.04
CA LYS A 32 -11.42 10.35 -9.28
C LYS A 32 -11.82 10.33 -7.80
N GLU A 33 -13.08 10.07 -7.53
CA GLU A 33 -13.64 10.02 -6.18
C GLU A 33 -13.13 8.83 -5.38
N GLU A 34 -13.09 7.63 -5.98
CA GLU A 34 -12.50 6.44 -5.33
C GLU A 34 -11.02 6.65 -5.00
N VAL A 35 -10.24 7.21 -5.95
CA VAL A 35 -8.82 7.51 -5.69
C VAL A 35 -8.67 8.52 -4.55
N LYS A 36 -9.52 9.55 -4.50
CA LYS A 36 -9.52 10.54 -3.42
C LYS A 36 -9.83 9.91 -2.07
N GLU A 37 -10.85 9.07 -2.02
CA GLU A 37 -11.27 8.37 -0.80
C GLU A 37 -10.15 7.45 -0.29
N TYR A 38 -9.61 6.59 -1.15
CA TYR A 38 -8.54 5.68 -0.77
C TYR A 38 -7.25 6.42 -0.42
N LEU A 39 -6.95 7.53 -1.08
CA LEU A 39 -5.82 8.39 -0.71
C LEU A 39 -6.02 8.94 0.71
N LYS A 40 -7.22 9.36 1.10
CA LYS A 40 -7.49 9.78 2.49
C LYS A 40 -7.22 8.66 3.47
N PHE A 41 -7.68 7.43 3.22
CA PHE A 41 -7.34 6.28 4.07
C PHE A 41 -5.83 6.09 4.21
N CYS A 42 -5.07 6.26 3.11
CA CYS A 42 -3.62 6.16 3.14
C CYS A 42 -2.99 7.26 4.00
N LEU A 43 -3.37 8.52 3.78
CA LEU A 43 -2.83 9.67 4.52
C LEU A 43 -3.18 9.59 6.02
N ASP A 44 -4.42 9.24 6.35
CA ASP A 44 -4.89 9.11 7.73
C ASP A 44 -4.24 7.92 8.46
N SER A 45 -3.82 6.89 7.72
CA SER A 45 -3.08 5.75 8.28
C SER A 45 -1.65 6.10 8.68
N LEU A 46 -1.03 7.05 7.99
CA LEU A 46 0.33 7.49 8.27
C LEU A 46 0.41 8.65 9.29
N LYS A 47 -0.77 9.20 9.67
CA LYS A 47 -0.99 10.20 10.71
C LYS A 47 -0.13 11.47 10.55
N THR A 48 -0.04 12.31 11.60
CA THR A 48 0.74 13.55 11.64
C THR A 48 2.24 13.32 11.44
N GLU A 49 2.71 12.10 11.71
CA GLU A 49 4.09 11.68 11.49
C GLU A 49 4.50 11.78 10.02
N LEU A 50 3.58 11.54 9.07
CA LEU A 50 3.85 11.69 7.65
C LEU A 50 4.30 13.12 7.33
N LYS A 51 3.54 14.11 7.80
CA LYS A 51 3.83 15.54 7.58
C LYS A 51 5.25 15.91 8.02
N GLN A 52 5.70 15.38 9.16
CA GLN A 52 7.05 15.62 9.70
C GLN A 52 8.16 14.98 8.87
N THR A 53 7.81 13.97 8.07
CA THR A 53 8.75 13.26 7.20
C THR A 53 8.72 13.70 5.75
N LEU A 54 7.86 14.65 5.36
CA LEU A 54 7.86 15.19 4.00
C LEU A 54 8.95 16.26 3.88
N VAL A 55 9.67 16.23 2.76
CA VAL A 55 10.73 17.20 2.45
C VAL A 55 10.26 18.08 1.31
N LYS A 56 10.47 19.38 1.48
CA LYS A 56 10.15 20.38 0.47
C LYS A 56 11.24 20.36 -0.60
N THR A 57 10.86 20.10 -1.83
CA THR A 57 11.77 20.21 -2.99
C THR A 57 11.61 21.57 -3.67
N GLU A 58 12.60 21.99 -4.45
CA GLU A 58 12.55 23.27 -5.19
C GLU A 58 11.43 23.29 -6.23
N TYR A 59 11.18 22.15 -6.88
CA TYR A 59 10.07 21.96 -7.81
C TYR A 59 8.77 21.62 -7.06
N VAL A 60 7.62 21.99 -7.61
CA VAL A 60 6.32 21.64 -7.00
C VAL A 60 6.00 20.15 -7.26
N GLY A 61 6.61 19.27 -6.46
CA GLY A 61 6.38 17.82 -6.45
C GLY A 61 5.18 17.37 -5.60
N LEU A 62 5.04 16.06 -5.46
CA LEU A 62 3.97 15.44 -4.67
C LEU A 62 4.12 15.77 -3.18
N ASN A 63 5.35 15.78 -2.64
CA ASN A 63 5.58 16.15 -1.24
C ASN A 63 5.13 17.59 -0.97
N ASN A 64 5.41 18.52 -1.88
CA ASN A 64 5.01 19.92 -1.76
C ASN A 64 3.47 20.08 -1.72
N LEU A 65 2.75 19.33 -2.54
CA LEU A 65 1.29 19.32 -2.52
C LEU A 65 0.74 18.74 -1.20
N LEU A 66 1.32 17.62 -0.72
CA LEU A 66 0.93 16.99 0.54
C LEU A 66 1.22 17.90 1.75
N ILE A 67 2.38 18.56 1.79
CA ILE A 67 2.72 19.53 2.85
C ILE A 67 1.67 20.65 2.90
N GLN A 68 1.30 21.21 1.74
CA GLN A 68 0.30 22.27 1.66
C GLN A 68 -1.08 21.78 2.11
N TYR A 69 -1.47 20.57 1.71
CA TYR A 69 -2.68 19.92 2.19
C TYR A 69 -2.67 19.76 3.72
N PHE A 70 -1.61 19.19 4.30
CA PHE A 70 -1.52 18.99 5.75
C PHE A 70 -1.42 20.29 6.57
N ASN A 71 -0.95 21.39 5.98
CA ASN A 71 -0.88 22.68 6.65
C ASN A 71 -2.22 23.41 6.70
N ARG A 72 -3.00 23.34 5.62
CA ARG A 72 -4.22 24.16 5.44
C ARG A 72 -5.51 23.36 5.35
N LYS A 73 -5.44 22.03 5.40
CA LYS A 73 -6.52 21.10 5.02
C LYS A 73 -7.11 21.44 3.65
N ASP A 74 -6.27 21.92 2.73
CA ASP A 74 -6.67 22.45 1.43
C ASP A 74 -7.06 21.32 0.46
N LEU A 75 -8.36 21.15 0.23
CA LEU A 75 -8.90 20.12 -0.66
C LEU A 75 -8.42 20.27 -2.11
N ILE A 76 -8.12 21.48 -2.58
CA ILE A 76 -7.59 21.71 -3.94
C ILE A 76 -6.24 21.01 -4.09
N LYS A 77 -5.39 21.05 -3.05
CA LYS A 77 -4.10 20.36 -3.05
C LYS A 77 -4.27 18.86 -3.03
N LEU A 78 -5.24 18.35 -2.25
CA LEU A 78 -5.58 16.94 -2.27
C LEU A 78 -6.03 16.48 -3.67
N TYR A 79 -6.90 17.24 -4.35
CA TYR A 79 -7.31 16.94 -5.72
C TYR A 79 -6.15 16.97 -6.71
N LYS A 80 -5.19 17.90 -6.55
CA LYS A 80 -3.98 17.90 -7.39
C LYS A 80 -3.13 16.65 -7.19
N VAL A 81 -3.01 16.13 -5.97
CA VAL A 81 -2.34 14.83 -5.71
C VAL A 81 -3.10 13.69 -6.39
N VAL A 82 -4.43 13.68 -6.29
CA VAL A 82 -5.28 12.68 -6.96
C VAL A 82 -5.07 12.71 -8.48
N ASP A 83 -5.13 13.90 -9.08
CA ASP A 83 -4.94 14.06 -10.52
C ASP A 83 -3.54 13.65 -10.96
N TYR A 84 -2.52 14.00 -10.19
CA TYR A 84 -1.14 13.58 -10.41
C TYR A 84 -0.99 12.05 -10.42
N LEU A 85 -1.48 11.36 -9.38
CA LEU A 85 -1.39 9.90 -9.28
C LEU A 85 -2.16 9.20 -10.42
N ARG A 86 -3.36 9.71 -10.76
CA ARG A 86 -4.18 9.16 -11.85
C ARG A 86 -3.52 9.31 -13.20
N ALA A 87 -2.98 10.49 -13.51
CA ALA A 87 -2.32 10.76 -14.77
C ALA A 87 -1.05 9.92 -14.94
N LYS A 88 -0.23 9.82 -13.88
CA LYS A 88 1.06 9.12 -13.93
C LYS A 88 0.92 7.60 -14.03
N TYR A 89 -0.02 7.02 -13.29
CA TYR A 89 -0.10 5.58 -13.13
C TYR A 89 -1.29 4.93 -13.83
N SER A 90 -2.17 5.71 -14.47
CA SER A 90 -3.37 5.20 -15.13
C SER A 90 -4.08 4.15 -14.27
N ILE A 91 -4.40 4.52 -13.03
CA ILE A 91 -4.74 3.61 -11.91
C ILE A 91 -5.86 2.64 -12.31
N GLN A 92 -5.44 1.43 -12.69
CA GLN A 92 -6.30 0.32 -13.03
C GLN A 92 -6.31 -0.67 -11.88
N ILE A 93 -7.49 -1.18 -11.55
CA ILE A 93 -7.69 -2.34 -10.70
C ILE A 93 -7.00 -3.51 -11.37
N ASN A 94 -5.77 -3.78 -10.96
CA ASN A 94 -5.00 -4.93 -11.39
C ASN A 94 -5.12 -6.07 -10.36
N LYS A 95 -4.65 -7.26 -10.73
CA LYS A 95 -4.60 -8.40 -9.79
C LYS A 95 -3.52 -8.26 -8.71
N ASP A 96 -2.66 -7.24 -8.81
CA ASP A 96 -1.50 -7.14 -7.94
C ASP A 96 -1.82 -6.51 -6.59
N PHE A 97 -2.82 -5.63 -6.48
CA PHE A 97 -3.18 -4.97 -5.22
C PHE A 97 -4.69 -4.72 -5.11
N THR A 98 -5.20 -4.68 -3.87
CA THR A 98 -6.51 -4.09 -3.60
C THR A 98 -6.49 -2.59 -3.94
N PRO A 99 -7.64 -1.96 -4.25
CA PRO A 99 -7.67 -0.55 -4.64
C PRO A 99 -6.97 0.40 -3.64
N PRO A 100 -7.20 0.34 -2.31
CA PRO A 100 -6.46 1.21 -1.39
C PRO A 100 -4.98 0.84 -1.26
N GLY A 101 -4.65 -0.45 -1.38
CA GLY A 101 -3.26 -0.93 -1.37
C GLY A 101 -2.47 -0.39 -2.56
N LEU A 102 -3.11 -0.33 -3.74
CA LEU A 102 -2.53 0.25 -4.95
C LEU A 102 -2.26 1.76 -4.79
N ILE A 103 -3.18 2.50 -4.17
CA ILE A 103 -2.97 3.93 -3.88
C ILE A 103 -1.81 4.12 -2.91
N MET A 104 -1.75 3.34 -1.83
CA MET A 104 -0.64 3.38 -0.87
C MET A 104 0.70 3.05 -1.54
N TYR A 105 0.73 2.04 -2.42
CA TYR A 105 1.92 1.67 -3.19
C TYR A 105 2.46 2.85 -4.00
N TYR A 106 1.61 3.51 -4.78
CA TYR A 106 2.03 4.67 -5.58
C TYR A 106 2.39 5.88 -4.72
N LEU A 107 1.67 6.12 -3.63
CA LEU A 107 1.98 7.20 -2.68
C LEU A 107 3.39 7.04 -2.11
N ILE A 108 3.71 5.85 -1.58
CA ILE A 108 5.04 5.56 -1.01
C ILE A 108 6.11 5.73 -2.08
N ARG A 109 5.91 5.13 -3.27
CA ARG A 109 6.87 5.19 -4.37
C ARG A 109 7.20 6.63 -4.75
N GLU A 110 6.20 7.51 -4.84
CA GLU A 110 6.41 8.90 -5.21
C GLU A 110 7.11 9.71 -4.12
N ILE A 111 6.74 9.51 -2.86
CA ILE A 111 7.43 10.18 -1.74
C ILE A 111 8.90 9.79 -1.69
N VAL A 112 9.20 8.49 -1.80
CA VAL A 112 10.58 7.97 -1.76
C VAL A 112 11.38 8.43 -2.97
N LYS A 113 10.80 8.36 -4.17
CA LYS A 113 11.43 8.88 -5.41
C LYS A 113 11.81 10.35 -5.26
N GLU A 114 10.90 11.19 -4.75
CA GLU A 114 11.15 12.62 -4.60
C GLU A 114 12.23 12.90 -3.53
N GLN A 115 12.26 12.14 -2.43
CA GLN A 115 13.24 12.35 -1.36
C GLN A 115 14.64 11.83 -1.66
N LEU A 116 14.74 10.70 -2.36
CA LEU A 116 16.03 10.13 -2.76
C LEU A 116 16.53 10.69 -4.09
N ASN A 117 15.67 11.35 -4.87
CA ASN A 117 15.93 11.75 -6.25
C ASN A 117 16.36 10.55 -7.13
N LEU A 118 15.65 9.43 -6.98
CA LEU A 118 15.92 8.17 -7.68
C LEU A 118 14.66 7.66 -8.38
N ASP A 119 14.83 7.10 -9.59
CA ASP A 119 13.78 6.37 -10.25
C ASP A 119 13.55 4.99 -9.63
N TYR A 120 12.30 4.55 -9.65
CA TYR A 120 11.93 3.23 -9.13
C TYR A 120 12.16 2.16 -10.19
N SER A 121 13.01 1.19 -9.88
CA SER A 121 13.36 0.04 -10.74
C SER A 121 13.25 -1.28 -9.96
N SER A 122 12.05 -1.60 -9.49
CA SER A 122 11.79 -2.71 -8.56
C SER A 122 12.40 -2.52 -7.18
N GLY A 123 12.47 -1.26 -6.74
CA GLY A 123 13.03 -0.80 -5.48
C GLY A 123 13.88 0.46 -5.70
N PHE A 124 14.54 0.91 -4.64
CA PHE A 124 15.47 2.02 -4.66
C PHE A 124 16.80 1.56 -4.08
N LYS A 125 17.88 1.72 -4.86
CA LYS A 125 19.25 1.44 -4.45
C LYS A 125 20.00 2.76 -4.28
N PHE A 126 20.66 2.96 -3.15
CA PHE A 126 21.37 4.20 -2.83
C PHE A 126 22.67 3.92 -2.07
N ASP A 127 23.59 4.89 -2.07
CA ASP A 127 24.92 4.76 -1.47
C ASP A 127 24.93 4.96 0.06
N SER A 128 26.10 4.71 0.66
CA SER A 128 26.35 4.92 2.09
C SER A 128 26.14 6.37 2.53
N ASP A 129 26.55 7.35 1.70
CA ASP A 129 26.42 8.77 2.03
C ASP A 129 24.94 9.19 2.16
N THR A 130 24.11 8.70 1.24
CA THR A 130 22.66 8.89 1.25
C THR A 130 22.07 8.26 2.49
N PHE A 131 22.49 7.03 2.83
CA PHE A 131 22.03 6.31 4.02
C PHE A 131 22.28 7.11 5.31
N TYR A 132 23.49 7.62 5.53
CA TYR A 132 23.82 8.41 6.73
C TYR A 132 23.04 9.73 6.80
N LYS A 133 22.67 10.29 5.64
CA LYS A 133 21.93 11.56 5.52
C LYS A 133 20.41 11.39 5.50
N LEU A 134 19.85 10.17 5.52
CA LEU A 134 18.40 9.94 5.38
C LEU A 134 17.55 10.76 6.35
N HIS A 135 18.01 10.98 7.59
CA HIS A 135 17.29 11.79 8.56
C HIS A 135 17.02 13.24 8.11
N LYS A 136 17.87 13.78 7.21
CA LYS A 136 17.78 15.13 6.67
C LYS A 136 17.14 15.15 5.29
N ILE A 137 17.57 14.28 4.38
CA ILE A 137 17.17 14.33 2.97
C ILE A 137 15.95 13.45 2.65
N ALA A 138 15.81 12.32 3.36
CA ALA A 138 14.75 11.35 3.11
C ALA A 138 14.16 10.77 4.41
N PRO A 139 13.61 11.61 5.30
CA PRO A 139 13.10 11.18 6.59
C PRO A 139 11.93 10.21 6.48
N PHE A 140 11.19 10.19 5.37
CA PHE A 140 10.15 9.18 5.13
C PHE A 140 10.79 7.79 5.01
N VAL A 141 11.86 7.67 4.22
CA VAL A 141 12.59 6.40 4.04
C VAL A 141 13.08 5.89 5.38
N LYS A 142 13.72 6.75 6.19
CA LYS A 142 14.21 6.37 7.52
C LYS A 142 13.10 5.90 8.47
N LYS A 143 11.91 6.50 8.40
CA LYS A 143 10.83 6.30 9.38
C LYS A 143 9.85 5.20 9.01
N TYR A 144 9.68 4.91 7.71
CA TYR A 144 8.64 4.01 7.19
C TYR A 144 9.17 2.83 6.36
N CYS A 145 10.41 2.89 5.87
CA CYS A 145 10.93 1.87 4.97
C CYS A 145 11.90 0.91 5.67
N VAL A 146 11.80 -0.35 5.32
CA VAL A 146 12.82 -1.35 5.60
C VAL A 146 14.02 -1.11 4.68
N ILE A 147 15.22 -1.08 5.24
CA ILE A 147 16.45 -0.87 4.50
C ILE A 147 17.35 -2.09 4.68
N VAL A 148 17.96 -2.57 3.60
CA VAL A 148 18.93 -3.67 3.62
C VAL A 148 20.27 -3.16 3.11
N LYS A 149 21.35 -3.49 3.84
CA LYS A 149 22.72 -3.26 3.38
C LYS A 149 23.15 -4.40 2.45
N LEU A 150 23.67 -4.03 1.28
CA LEU A 150 24.15 -4.93 0.23
C LEU A 150 25.66 -5.20 0.36
N ASN A 151 26.14 -6.21 -0.36
CA ASN A 151 27.55 -6.64 -0.40
C ASN A 151 28.52 -5.54 -0.83
N ASP A 152 28.09 -4.73 -1.78
CA ASP A 152 28.85 -3.63 -2.39
C ASP A 152 28.82 -2.35 -1.53
N ASN A 153 28.47 -2.46 -0.24
CA ASN A 153 28.29 -1.34 0.69
C ASN A 153 27.23 -0.31 0.24
N THR A 154 26.32 -0.70 -0.65
CA THR A 154 25.13 0.10 -0.96
C THR A 154 23.94 -0.36 -0.12
N TYR A 155 22.84 0.37 -0.22
CA TYR A 155 21.62 0.14 0.54
C TYR A 155 20.44 0.02 -0.41
N PHE A 156 19.46 -0.78 -0.03
CA PHE A 156 18.27 -1.04 -0.82
C PHE A 156 17.00 -0.96 0.03
N THR A 157 15.95 -0.40 -0.56
CA THR A 157 14.60 -0.38 0.00
C THR A 157 13.56 -0.66 -1.08
N ASP A 158 12.47 -1.31 -0.72
CA ASP A 158 11.29 -1.52 -1.57
C ASP A 158 10.03 -1.51 -0.70
N ILE A 159 8.87 -1.52 -1.35
CA ILE A 159 7.59 -1.57 -0.68
C ILE A 159 7.33 -3.01 -0.21
N LEU A 160 6.96 -3.16 1.07
CA LEU A 160 6.65 -4.47 1.64
C LEU A 160 5.29 -4.97 1.15
N ILE A 161 5.29 -6.19 0.62
CA ILE A 161 4.08 -6.83 0.09
C ILE A 161 3.87 -8.17 0.80
N GLY A 162 2.79 -8.27 1.56
CA GLY A 162 2.37 -9.48 2.26
C GLY A 162 1.71 -10.50 1.34
N LYS A 163 1.79 -11.79 1.71
CA LYS A 163 1.16 -12.92 1.00
C LYS A 163 -0.13 -13.37 1.70
N TYR A 164 -1.04 -13.97 0.93
CA TYR A 164 -2.44 -14.29 1.29
C TYR A 164 -2.66 -15.40 2.33
N LYS A 165 -1.59 -16.09 2.72
CA LYS A 165 -1.62 -17.11 3.74
C LYS A 165 -0.63 -16.66 4.82
N PHE A 166 -1.05 -16.71 6.07
CA PHE A 166 -0.24 -16.66 7.31
C PHE A 166 -0.20 -15.35 8.12
N ASN A 167 -0.16 -15.60 9.44
CA ASN A 167 0.34 -14.82 10.56
C ASN A 167 1.02 -13.48 10.17
N LEU A 168 0.57 -12.39 10.76
CA LEU A 168 1.10 -11.03 10.61
C LEU A 168 2.64 -10.98 10.73
N LEU A 169 3.22 -11.73 11.67
CA LEU A 169 4.67 -11.92 11.82
C LEU A 169 5.28 -12.54 10.55
N ARG A 170 4.67 -13.58 9.99
CA ARG A 170 5.12 -14.22 8.75
C ARG A 170 4.89 -13.34 7.52
N SER A 171 3.89 -12.45 7.50
CA SER A 171 3.68 -11.50 6.40
C SER A 171 4.71 -10.36 6.41
N VAL A 172 5.15 -9.93 7.59
CA VAL A 172 6.31 -9.03 7.72
C VAL A 172 7.60 -9.77 7.37
N LEU A 173 7.76 -11.03 7.81
CA LEU A 173 8.94 -11.84 7.50
C LEU A 173 9.05 -12.23 6.01
N THR A 174 7.95 -12.57 5.34
CA THR A 174 7.93 -12.98 3.92
C THR A 174 8.00 -11.82 2.93
N SER A 175 7.67 -10.60 3.36
CA SER A 175 7.98 -9.43 2.56
C SER A 175 9.49 -9.20 2.50
N PHE A 176 10.28 -9.63 3.50
CA PHE A 176 11.74 -9.72 3.39
C PHE A 176 12.23 -10.80 2.43
N ASP A 177 11.48 -11.88 2.16
CA ASP A 177 11.92 -12.93 1.21
C ASP A 177 12.19 -12.34 -0.19
N LYS A 178 11.44 -11.32 -0.60
CA LYS A 178 11.69 -10.60 -1.86
C LYS A 178 13.01 -9.82 -1.81
N PHE A 179 13.33 -9.19 -0.67
CA PHE A 179 14.62 -8.52 -0.44
C PHE A 179 15.76 -9.54 -0.45
N ILE A 180 15.59 -10.67 0.23
CA ILE A 180 16.58 -11.76 0.33
C ILE A 180 16.87 -12.34 -1.07
N ASN A 181 15.84 -12.53 -1.90
CA ASN A 181 16.01 -13.04 -3.26
C ASN A 181 16.67 -12.04 -4.22
N MET A 182 16.59 -10.73 -3.96
CA MET A 182 17.22 -9.70 -4.80
C MET A 182 18.70 -9.46 -4.49
N THR A 183 19.20 -9.97 -3.37
CA THR A 183 20.57 -9.71 -2.92
C THR A 183 21.56 -10.83 -3.23
N ASP A 184 21.14 -11.92 -3.89
CA ASP A 184 21.91 -13.17 -4.10
C ASP A 184 22.58 -13.70 -2.80
N TYR A 185 22.08 -13.24 -1.65
CA TYR A 185 22.60 -13.53 -0.34
C TYR A 185 21.79 -14.66 0.25
N LYS A 186 22.42 -15.82 0.45
CA LYS A 186 22.08 -16.63 1.63
C LYS A 186 22.32 -15.70 2.81
N LEU A 187 21.28 -15.19 3.48
CA LEU A 187 21.37 -14.34 4.68
C LEU A 187 22.46 -14.86 5.64
N THR A 188 23.70 -14.39 5.52
CA THR A 188 24.77 -14.78 6.43
C THR A 188 24.82 -13.87 7.65
N SER A 189 24.00 -12.82 7.71
CA SER A 189 23.83 -12.00 8.92
C SER A 189 22.52 -11.23 8.94
N LYS A 190 21.67 -11.48 9.95
CA LYS A 190 20.46 -10.69 10.26
C LYS A 190 20.79 -9.21 10.54
N ASN A 191 22.06 -8.87 10.79
CA ASN A 191 22.51 -7.53 11.15
C ASN A 191 22.51 -6.54 9.96
N ASN A 192 22.23 -6.99 8.73
CA ASN A 192 22.19 -6.13 7.55
C ASN A 192 20.81 -5.53 7.27
N ILE A 193 19.79 -5.90 8.06
CA ILE A 193 18.42 -5.38 7.93
C ILE A 193 18.20 -4.29 8.97
N ILE A 194 17.72 -3.13 8.51
CA ILE A 194 17.41 -1.97 9.33
C ILE A 194 15.90 -1.77 9.29
N LEU A 195 15.27 -1.93 10.46
CA LEU A 195 13.83 -1.86 10.63
C LEU A 195 13.36 -0.43 10.95
N PRO A 196 12.29 0.06 10.31
CA PRO A 196 11.78 1.41 10.55
C PRO A 196 10.93 1.48 11.83
N LYS A 197 10.66 2.71 12.28
CA LYS A 197 9.71 2.95 13.39
C LYS A 197 8.28 2.53 13.04
N TYR A 198 7.89 2.68 11.78
CA TYR A 198 6.59 2.25 11.28
C TYR A 198 6.79 1.30 10.10
N VAL A 199 6.08 0.17 10.10
CA VAL A 199 6.15 -0.82 9.02
C VAL A 199 4.82 -0.79 8.28
N ILE A 200 4.83 -0.44 6.98
CA ILE A 200 3.64 -0.47 6.13
C ILE A 200 3.67 -1.76 5.33
N ASN A 201 2.66 -2.62 5.49
CA ASN A 201 2.56 -3.88 4.75
C ASN A 201 1.33 -3.85 3.85
N LEU A 202 1.55 -3.97 2.53
CA LEU A 202 0.48 -3.98 1.54
C LEU A 202 0.07 -5.42 1.20
N PHE A 203 -1.22 -5.65 1.01
CA PHE A 203 -1.70 -6.95 0.56
C PHE A 203 -2.08 -6.90 -0.91
N LYS A 204 -1.66 -7.94 -1.63
CA LYS A 204 -2.06 -8.10 -3.03
C LYS A 204 -3.55 -8.41 -3.15
N TYR A 205 -4.19 -8.23 -4.30
CA TYR A 205 -5.56 -8.75 -4.51
C TYR A 205 -5.52 -10.26 -4.75
N CYS A 206 -6.40 -11.06 -4.13
CA CYS A 206 -6.38 -12.52 -4.28
C CYS A 206 -7.66 -13.06 -4.90
N ASP A 207 -7.49 -14.07 -5.75
CA ASP A 207 -8.56 -14.97 -6.19
C ASP A 207 -8.80 -16.12 -5.18
N LYS A 208 -8.16 -16.09 -3.98
CA LYS A 208 -8.41 -17.00 -2.84
C LYS A 208 -8.89 -16.19 -1.63
N LYS A 209 -9.82 -16.75 -0.84
CA LYS A 209 -10.27 -16.09 0.40
C LYS A 209 -9.09 -15.86 1.33
N TYR A 210 -9.02 -14.67 1.93
CA TYR A 210 -7.99 -14.34 2.90
C TYR A 210 -8.19 -15.13 4.19
N ASN A 211 -7.22 -15.95 4.56
CA ASN A 211 -7.13 -16.53 5.90
C ASN A 211 -6.07 -15.73 6.67
N ILE A 212 -6.41 -14.49 7.06
CA ILE A 212 -5.59 -13.74 8.01
C ILE A 212 -5.98 -14.22 9.40
N ASP A 213 -5.02 -14.82 10.07
CA ASP A 213 -5.17 -15.21 11.46
C ASP A 213 -4.90 -13.99 12.36
N PHE A 214 -5.96 -13.42 12.91
CA PHE A 214 -5.90 -12.33 13.87
C PHE A 214 -5.90 -12.84 15.33
N SER A 215 -5.87 -14.16 15.58
CA SER A 215 -5.83 -14.71 16.94
C SER A 215 -4.64 -14.18 17.75
N LEU A 216 -3.51 -13.92 17.09
CA LEU A 216 -2.35 -13.29 17.69
C LEU A 216 -2.63 -11.84 18.11
N VAL A 217 -3.42 -11.08 17.37
CA VAL A 217 -3.80 -9.70 17.79
C VAL A 217 -4.65 -9.71 19.06
N ASN A 218 -5.41 -10.80 19.29
CA ASN A 218 -6.23 -10.97 20.49
C ASN A 218 -5.42 -11.46 21.71
N THR A 219 -4.28 -12.15 21.50
CA THR A 219 -3.49 -12.79 22.56
C THR A 219 -2.16 -12.08 22.85
N GLN A 220 -1.57 -11.43 21.85
CA GLN A 220 -0.34 -10.63 21.91
C GLN A 220 -0.60 -9.31 21.17
N SER A 221 -0.60 -8.20 21.91
CA SER A 221 -0.84 -6.87 21.33
C SER A 221 0.30 -6.39 20.41
N PHE A 222 1.37 -7.17 20.31
CA PHE A 222 2.62 -6.83 19.66
C PHE A 222 3.27 -8.05 19.01
N ILE A 223 4.19 -7.76 18.09
CA ILE A 223 4.96 -8.71 17.31
C ILE A 223 6.42 -8.36 17.48
N ILE A 224 7.24 -9.32 17.88
CA ILE A 224 8.69 -9.13 17.94
C ILE A 224 9.27 -9.40 16.54
N LEU A 225 9.95 -8.41 15.97
CA LEU A 225 10.64 -8.57 14.68
C LEU A 225 12.11 -9.00 14.88
N GLN A 226 12.83 -9.21 13.79
CA GLN A 226 14.19 -9.78 13.81
C GLN A 226 15.22 -8.93 14.55
N ASP A 227 14.95 -7.64 14.75
CA ASP A 227 15.77 -6.72 15.55
C ASP A 227 15.51 -6.83 17.06
N GLY A 228 14.62 -7.72 17.48
CA GLY A 228 14.21 -7.87 18.88
C GLY A 228 13.24 -6.80 19.36
N ASN A 229 12.87 -5.84 18.51
CA ASN A 229 11.92 -4.80 18.88
C ASN A 229 10.47 -5.28 18.75
N GLU A 230 9.63 -4.76 19.63
CA GLU A 230 8.20 -5.04 19.63
C GLU A 230 7.45 -4.06 18.72
N TYR A 231 6.50 -4.59 17.95
CA TYR A 231 5.67 -3.84 17.01
C TYR A 231 4.20 -4.13 17.23
N GLN A 232 3.40 -3.11 17.51
CA GLN A 232 1.95 -3.24 17.61
C GLN A 232 1.24 -2.82 16.33
N LEU A 233 0.07 -3.39 16.09
CA LEU A 233 -0.79 -3.02 14.99
C LEU A 233 -1.45 -1.65 15.28
N ASN A 234 -1.09 -0.63 14.49
CA ASN A 234 -1.52 0.75 14.70
C ASN A 234 -2.73 1.13 13.82
N LYS A 235 -2.72 0.71 12.55
CA LYS A 235 -3.78 0.99 11.58
C LYS A 235 -3.98 -0.18 10.63
N MET A 236 -5.20 -0.34 10.12
CA MET A 236 -5.53 -1.34 9.11
C MET A 236 -6.64 -0.82 8.20
N VAL A 237 -6.56 -1.09 6.89
CA VAL A 237 -7.67 -0.83 5.96
C VAL A 237 -8.26 -2.17 5.51
N VAL A 238 -9.55 -2.36 5.75
CA VAL A 238 -10.27 -3.61 5.44
C VAL A 238 -11.54 -3.34 4.65
N LEU A 239 -11.94 -4.31 3.84
CA LEU A 239 -13.22 -4.34 3.14
C LEU A 239 -14.30 -4.87 4.06
N GLU A 240 -15.19 -4.01 4.54
CA GLU A 240 -16.38 -4.44 5.23
C GLU A 240 -17.48 -4.77 4.24
N LYS A 241 -18.05 -5.96 4.35
CA LYS A 241 -19.20 -6.38 3.56
C LYS A 241 -20.44 -6.44 4.42
N SER A 242 -21.49 -5.80 3.94
CA SER A 242 -22.86 -5.97 4.40
C SER A 242 -23.67 -6.69 3.32
N TYR A 243 -24.93 -6.99 3.63
CA TYR A 243 -25.84 -7.63 2.67
C TYR A 243 -26.04 -6.81 1.38
N TRP A 244 -25.89 -5.48 1.46
CA TRP A 244 -26.24 -4.55 0.38
C TRP A 244 -25.05 -3.78 -0.20
N PHE A 245 -23.92 -3.71 0.50
CA PHE A 245 -22.77 -2.92 0.07
C PHE A 245 -21.44 -3.52 0.56
N SER A 246 -20.36 -3.18 -0.15
CA SER A 246 -18.99 -3.49 0.25
C SER A 246 -18.17 -2.21 0.20
N GLU A 247 -17.56 -1.84 1.32
CA GLU A 247 -16.85 -0.57 1.48
C GLU A 247 -15.54 -0.77 2.23
N TYR A 248 -14.47 -0.11 1.79
CA TYR A 248 -13.22 -0.10 2.54
C TYR A 248 -13.32 0.85 3.72
N LYS A 249 -12.83 0.41 4.89
CA LYS A 249 -12.77 1.24 6.09
C LYS A 249 -11.40 1.19 6.73
N LEU A 250 -10.94 2.35 7.17
CA LEU A 250 -9.80 2.48 8.06
C LEU A 250 -10.21 2.11 9.48
N LYS A 251 -9.42 1.25 10.12
CA LYS A 251 -9.53 0.85 11.52
C LYS A 251 -8.31 1.35 12.28
N ASN A 252 -8.58 1.96 13.42
CA ASN A 252 -7.58 2.42 14.38
C ASN A 252 -7.32 1.34 15.43
N GLU A 253 -6.24 1.45 16.20
CA GLU A 253 -5.84 0.47 17.23
C GLU A 253 -6.99 -0.05 18.11
N SER A 254 -7.85 0.84 18.63
CA SER A 254 -9.01 0.45 19.45
C SER A 254 -10.06 -0.35 18.65
N GLU A 255 -10.34 0.07 17.42
CA GLU A 255 -11.32 -0.56 16.54
C GLU A 255 -10.82 -1.89 16.00
N ILE A 256 -9.51 -2.02 15.81
CA ILE A 256 -8.85 -3.24 15.33
C ILE A 256 -9.07 -4.39 16.32
N ARG A 257 -8.91 -4.17 17.63
CA ARG A 257 -9.12 -5.23 18.64
C ARG A 257 -10.55 -5.77 18.60
N SER A 258 -11.53 -4.86 18.60
CA SER A 258 -12.95 -5.20 18.50
C SER A 258 -13.24 -5.92 17.17
N PHE A 259 -12.65 -5.42 16.08
CA PHE A 259 -12.78 -6.02 14.75
C PHE A 259 -12.23 -7.45 14.70
N CYS A 260 -11.01 -7.68 15.18
CA CYS A 260 -10.36 -8.98 15.20
C CYS A 260 -11.14 -10.01 16.03
N THR A 261 -11.72 -9.58 17.16
CA THR A 261 -12.59 -10.42 17.99
C THR A 261 -13.83 -10.87 17.22
N LEU A 262 -14.53 -9.94 16.58
CA LEU A 262 -15.72 -10.25 15.77
C LEU A 262 -15.39 -11.10 14.55
N PHE A 263 -14.26 -10.84 13.90
CA PHE A 263 -13.79 -11.57 12.73
C PHE A 263 -13.55 -13.05 13.04
N ASN A 264 -12.85 -13.33 14.16
CA ASN A 264 -12.56 -14.70 14.61
C ASN A 264 -13.85 -15.45 15.00
N GLN A 265 -14.83 -14.76 15.61
CA GLN A 265 -16.12 -15.38 15.96
C GLN A 265 -16.99 -15.70 14.73
N ARG A 266 -16.92 -14.85 13.70
CA ARG A 266 -17.82 -14.93 12.53
C ARG A 266 -17.23 -15.67 11.33
N ASN A 267 -15.97 -16.14 11.41
CA ASN A 267 -15.29 -16.82 10.29
C ASN A 267 -15.42 -16.03 8.96
N LEU A 268 -15.22 -14.71 9.02
CA LEU A 268 -15.41 -13.84 7.86
C LEU A 268 -14.26 -14.03 6.87
N TYR A 269 -14.46 -14.82 5.82
CA TYR A 269 -13.42 -15.08 4.81
C TYR A 269 -13.81 -14.50 3.45
N ASP A 270 -13.01 -13.54 2.95
CA ASP A 270 -13.29 -12.87 1.69
C ASP A 270 -12.05 -12.50 0.85
N TYR A 271 -12.27 -12.27 -0.44
CA TYR A 271 -11.29 -11.81 -1.41
C TYR A 271 -11.02 -10.32 -1.23
N GLY A 272 -9.74 -9.93 -1.23
CA GLY A 272 -9.31 -8.55 -1.04
C GLY A 272 -9.69 -7.95 0.32
N PHE A 273 -9.93 -8.80 1.33
CA PHE A 273 -10.49 -8.37 2.62
C PHE A 273 -9.60 -7.37 3.34
N CYS A 274 -8.29 -7.62 3.45
CA CYS A 274 -7.36 -6.66 4.00
C CYS A 274 -6.55 -6.01 2.88
N SER A 275 -6.48 -4.69 2.90
CA SER A 275 -5.80 -3.90 1.88
C SER A 275 -4.37 -3.59 2.26
N PHE A 276 -4.17 -3.02 3.45
CA PHE A 276 -2.86 -2.79 4.03
C PHE A 276 -2.97 -2.62 5.54
N LEU A 277 -1.84 -2.72 6.22
CA LEU A 277 -1.71 -2.42 7.63
C LEU A 277 -0.44 -1.61 7.93
N VAL A 278 -0.47 -0.90 9.05
CA VAL A 278 0.65 -0.14 9.58
C VAL A 278 0.95 -0.66 10.98
N LEU A 279 2.16 -1.16 11.18
CA LEU A 279 2.69 -1.48 12.49
C LEU A 279 3.50 -0.29 13.02
N LYS A 280 3.53 -0.13 14.33
CA LYS A 280 4.31 0.88 15.04
C LYS A 280 5.19 0.18 16.06
N ARG A 281 6.48 0.51 16.08
CA ARG A 281 7.41 0.06 17.11
C ARG A 281 6.99 0.62 18.48
N ILE A 282 6.96 -0.25 19.48
CA ILE A 282 6.80 0.11 20.88
C ILE A 282 8.18 0.57 21.36
N ASP A 283 8.26 1.83 21.82
CA ASP A 283 9.47 2.39 22.42
C ASP A 283 9.32 2.33 23.95
#